data_AF-A0A9E2LR09-F1
#
_entry.id   AF-A0A9E2LR09-F1
#
_cell.length_a   1.000
_cell.length_b   1.000
_cell.length_c   1.000
_cell.angle_alpha   90.00
_cell.angle_beta   90.00
_cell.angle_gamma   90.00
#
_symmetry.space_group_name_H-M   'P 1'
#
loop_
_entity.id
_entity.type
_entity.pdbx_description
1 polymer ?
#
loop_
_entity_poly.entity_id
_entity_poly.type
_entity_poly.pdbx_seq_one_letter_code
_entity_poly.pdbx_strand_id
1 'polypeptide(L)'
;MKRNVRLVHLALQIVAVLVLLVVSVVRVHSFDADVSRETLKGLTGFYVVIEELNPNIAKYVEVQKIRISSQQLKSHVENRLQKAGIRSLSWDEMTKTPGSPVLYVCVNTHEYEKFWYAYDIRVEVRQLVTLVNQPGKMITGETWSVNMTGIMNIGQIQTLYNNLEVLLGRFIQAYNAVNKK
;
A
#
# COMPACT_ATOMS: atom_id res chain seq x y z
N MET A 1 -37.97 -14.85 38.92
CA MET A 1 -38.29 -14.46 37.52
C MET A 1 -37.36 -13.38 36.95
N LYS A 2 -37.14 -12.24 37.63
CA LYS A 2 -36.29 -11.13 37.13
C LYS A 2 -34.82 -11.46 36.82
N ARG A 3 -34.21 -12.43 37.54
CA ARG A 3 -32.79 -12.83 37.35
C ARG A 3 -32.55 -13.56 36.03
N ASN A 4 -33.48 -14.43 35.63
CA ASN A 4 -33.36 -15.21 34.40
C ASN A 4 -33.52 -14.31 33.16
N VAL A 5 -34.42 -13.31 33.24
CA VAL A 5 -34.60 -12.30 32.18
C VAL A 5 -33.33 -11.45 31.99
N ARG A 6 -32.64 -11.06 33.07
CA ARG A 6 -31.36 -10.34 32.99
C ARG A 6 -30.23 -11.17 32.38
N LEU A 7 -30.15 -12.46 32.71
CA LEU A 7 -29.15 -13.38 32.12
C LEU A 7 -29.37 -13.58 30.62
N VAL A 8 -30.63 -13.70 30.18
CA VAL A 8 -30.99 -13.82 28.76
C VAL A 8 -30.65 -12.55 27.99
N HIS A 9 -30.94 -11.36 28.55
CA HIS A 9 -30.55 -10.09 27.91
C HIS A 9 -29.03 -9.92 27.80
N LEU A 10 -28.27 -10.30 28.83
CA LEU A 10 -26.81 -10.23 28.80
C LEU A 10 -26.22 -11.17 27.74
N ALA A 11 -26.75 -12.39 27.61
CA ALA A 11 -26.33 -13.33 26.59
C ALA A 11 -26.62 -12.80 25.17
N LEU A 12 -27.80 -12.21 24.95
CA LEU A 12 -28.17 -11.58 23.68
C LEU A 12 -27.25 -10.42 23.31
N GLN A 13 -26.85 -9.58 24.29
CA GLN A 13 -25.92 -8.48 24.07
C GLN A 13 -24.52 -8.99 23.68
N ILE A 14 -24.02 -10.03 24.35
CA ILE A 14 -22.72 -10.64 24.02
C ILE A 14 -22.74 -11.22 22.61
N VAL A 15 -23.80 -11.95 22.24
CA VAL A 15 -23.95 -12.50 20.88
C VAL A 15 -24.02 -11.38 19.84
N ALA A 16 -24.77 -10.31 20.10
CA ALA A 16 -24.84 -9.17 19.19
C ALA A 16 -23.47 -8.49 18.99
N VAL A 17 -22.67 -8.33 20.06
CA VAL A 17 -21.30 -7.80 19.99
C VAL A 17 -20.39 -8.74 19.20
N LEU A 18 -20.47 -10.05 19.43
CA LEU A 18 -19.68 -11.03 18.68
C LEU A 18 -20.03 -11.05 17.19
N VAL A 19 -21.32 -10.97 16.85
CA VAL A 19 -21.77 -10.88 15.46
C VAL A 19 -21.27 -9.57 14.81
N LEU A 20 -21.38 -8.43 15.51
CA LEU A 20 -20.84 -7.16 15.05
C LEU A 20 -19.32 -7.21 14.83
N LEU A 21 -18.57 -7.88 15.72
CA LEU A 21 -17.13 -8.07 15.58
C LEU A 21 -16.78 -8.93 14.34
N VAL A 22 -17.55 -9.99 14.07
CA VAL A 22 -17.37 -10.85 12.87
C VAL A 22 -17.74 -10.11 11.58
N VAL A 23 -18.77 -9.27 11.60
CA VAL A 23 -19.22 -8.50 10.42
C VAL A 23 -18.35 -7.26 10.18
N SER A 24 -17.66 -6.75 11.20
CA SER A 24 -16.77 -5.58 11.12
C SER A 24 -15.40 -5.85 10.50
N VAL A 25 -15.20 -6.98 9.81
CA VAL A 25 -14.09 -7.14 8.87
C VAL A 25 -14.36 -6.23 7.67
N VAL A 26 -14.18 -4.92 7.89
CA VAL A 26 -14.30 -3.87 6.89
C VAL A 26 -13.36 -4.27 5.75
N ARG A 27 -13.94 -4.62 4.61
CA ARG A 27 -13.20 -4.72 3.34
C ARG A 27 -12.71 -3.31 3.04
N VAL A 28 -11.48 -3.00 3.42
CA VAL A 28 -10.79 -1.79 2.94
C VAL A 28 -10.64 -1.99 1.43
N HIS A 29 -11.38 -1.19 0.65
CA HIS A 29 -11.36 -1.28 -0.81
C HIS A 29 -10.09 -0.59 -1.33
N SER A 30 -9.00 -1.36 -1.40
CA SER A 30 -7.88 -1.06 -2.29
C SER A 30 -8.17 -1.60 -3.70
N PHE A 31 -7.45 -1.13 -4.73
CA PHE A 31 -7.45 -1.75 -6.06
C PHE A 31 -6.65 -3.07 -6.07
N ASP A 32 -6.84 -3.90 -5.03
CA ASP A 32 -6.36 -5.27 -4.88
C ASP A 32 -7.56 -6.22 -4.87
N ALA A 33 -8.32 -6.16 -5.96
CA ALA A 33 -9.37 -7.12 -6.29
C ALA A 33 -8.75 -8.25 -7.13
N ASP A 34 -9.43 -9.38 -7.27
CA ASP A 34 -8.88 -10.51 -8.02
C ASP A 34 -8.51 -10.13 -9.47
N VAL A 35 -9.32 -9.29 -10.12
CA VAL A 35 -9.07 -8.79 -11.49
C VAL A 35 -7.79 -7.95 -11.59
N SER A 36 -7.53 -7.06 -10.63
CA SER A 36 -6.31 -6.26 -10.62
C SER A 36 -5.10 -7.10 -10.21
N ARG A 37 -5.27 -8.09 -9.33
CA ARG A 37 -4.19 -9.01 -8.94
C ARG A 37 -3.72 -9.88 -10.09
N GLU A 38 -4.62 -10.33 -10.96
CA GLU A 38 -4.24 -11.07 -12.18
C GLU A 38 -3.32 -10.27 -13.11
N THR A 39 -3.36 -8.92 -13.06
CA THR A 39 -2.44 -8.09 -13.86
C THR A 39 -0.98 -8.19 -13.42
N LEU A 40 -0.70 -8.75 -12.23
CA LEU A 40 0.65 -8.97 -11.72
C LEU A 40 1.28 -10.27 -12.26
N LYS A 41 0.48 -11.13 -12.88
CA LYS A 41 0.90 -12.45 -13.34
C LYS A 41 1.92 -12.35 -14.47
N GLY A 42 3.02 -13.09 -14.35
CA GLY A 42 4.10 -13.13 -15.34
C GLY A 42 5.09 -11.98 -15.25
N LEU A 43 4.86 -10.98 -14.39
CA LEU A 43 5.83 -9.91 -14.15
C LEU A 43 7.05 -10.46 -13.42
N THR A 44 8.24 -10.23 -13.97
CA THR A 44 9.49 -10.84 -13.46
C THR A 44 10.26 -9.95 -12.48
N GLY A 45 9.86 -8.69 -12.35
CA GLY A 45 10.47 -7.68 -11.50
C GLY A 45 9.87 -6.30 -11.74
N PHE A 46 10.34 -5.31 -10.98
CA PHE A 46 9.83 -3.94 -11.04
C PHE A 46 10.96 -2.93 -10.97
N TYR A 47 10.88 -1.85 -11.74
CA TYR A 47 11.64 -0.64 -11.44
C TYR A 47 10.96 0.12 -10.30
N VAL A 48 11.70 0.45 -9.24
CA VAL A 48 11.14 1.12 -8.06
C VAL A 48 11.24 2.63 -8.21
N VAL A 49 10.11 3.31 -8.07
CA VAL A 49 10.00 4.77 -8.04
C VAL A 49 9.40 5.19 -6.70
N ILE A 50 10.07 6.13 -6.03
CA ILE A 50 9.57 6.77 -4.81
C ILE A 50 9.24 8.21 -5.16
N GLU A 51 7.99 8.63 -4.95
CA GLU A 51 7.61 10.03 -5.05
C GLU A 51 8.36 10.87 -4.01
N GLU A 52 8.75 12.09 -4.39
CA GLU A 52 9.42 12.99 -3.47
C GLU A 52 8.48 13.37 -2.31
N LEU A 53 9.01 13.33 -1.08
CA LEU A 53 8.23 13.72 0.08
C LEU A 53 7.89 15.22 0.04
N ASN A 54 6.72 15.56 0.55
CA ASN A 54 6.35 16.95 0.74
C ASN A 54 7.37 17.68 1.66
N PRO A 55 7.88 18.86 1.28
CA PRO A 55 8.82 19.62 2.10
C PRO A 55 8.34 19.91 3.52
N ASN A 56 7.02 19.98 3.74
CA ASN A 56 6.43 20.24 5.06
C ASN A 56 6.79 19.17 6.11
N ILE A 57 6.96 17.91 5.68
CA ILE A 57 7.30 16.78 6.54
C ILE A 57 8.79 16.46 6.49
N ALA A 58 9.44 16.68 5.34
CA ALA A 58 10.84 16.35 5.12
C ALA A 58 11.79 16.94 6.19
N LYS A 59 11.53 18.18 6.62
CA LYS A 59 12.32 18.85 7.69
C LYS A 59 12.30 18.13 9.04
N TYR A 60 11.24 17.39 9.36
CA TYR A 60 11.10 16.68 10.63
C TYR A 60 11.68 15.26 10.56
N VAL A 61 11.68 14.66 9.37
CA VAL A 61 12.30 13.36 9.10
C VAL A 61 13.79 13.39 9.46
N GLU A 62 14.49 14.45 9.04
CA GLU A 62 15.91 14.64 9.33
C GLU A 62 16.19 14.82 10.83
N VAL A 63 15.39 15.65 11.50
CA VAL A 63 15.57 15.98 12.93
C VAL A 63 15.33 14.78 13.84
N GLN A 64 14.33 13.93 13.53
CA GLN A 64 14.01 12.76 14.34
C GLN A 64 14.91 11.54 14.03
N LYS A 65 15.91 11.68 13.14
CA LYS A 65 16.74 10.57 12.61
C LYS A 65 15.91 9.44 11.99
N ILE A 66 14.72 9.77 11.50
CA ILE A 66 13.80 8.83 10.91
C ILE A 66 14.16 8.67 9.43
N ARG A 67 14.34 7.44 8.97
CA ARG A 67 14.94 7.12 7.66
C ARG A 67 13.93 7.22 6.51
N ILE A 68 13.39 8.40 6.23
CA ILE A 68 12.36 8.59 5.18
C ILE A 68 12.86 9.51 4.06
N SER A 69 14.17 9.60 3.77
CA SER A 69 14.55 10.23 2.49
C SER A 69 14.10 9.35 1.33
N SER A 70 13.76 9.93 0.17
CA SER A 70 13.33 9.16 -1.01
C SER A 70 14.33 8.08 -1.40
N GLN A 71 15.63 8.36 -1.26
CA GLN A 71 16.70 7.39 -1.54
C GLN A 71 16.73 6.25 -0.52
N GLN A 72 16.58 6.56 0.78
CA GLN A 72 16.53 5.53 1.83
C GLN A 72 15.28 4.65 1.68
N LEU A 73 14.14 5.26 1.37
CA LEU A 73 12.91 4.53 1.06
C LEU A 73 13.09 3.64 -0.17
N LYS A 74 13.73 4.13 -1.23
CA LYS A 74 13.99 3.35 -2.44
C LYS A 74 14.82 2.12 -2.11
N SER A 75 15.99 2.30 -1.48
CA SER A 75 16.84 1.18 -1.07
C SER A 75 16.13 0.20 -0.14
N HIS A 76 15.29 0.71 0.75
CA HIS A 76 14.49 -0.11 1.65
C HIS A 76 13.45 -0.96 0.91
N VAL A 77 12.66 -0.36 0.01
CA VAL A 77 11.69 -1.05 -0.84
C VAL A 77 12.38 -2.10 -1.69
N GLU A 78 13.49 -1.76 -2.36
CA GLU A 78 14.27 -2.69 -3.18
C GLU A 78 14.77 -3.89 -2.37
N ASN A 79 15.27 -3.66 -1.15
CA ASN A 79 15.70 -4.72 -0.24
C ASN A 79 14.52 -5.63 0.18
N ARG A 80 13.35 -5.04 0.45
CA ARG A 80 12.13 -5.80 0.75
C ARG A 80 11.70 -6.68 -0.41
N LEU A 81 11.74 -6.18 -1.65
CA LEU A 81 11.46 -6.97 -2.85
C LEU A 81 12.45 -8.13 -2.99
N GLN A 82 13.75 -7.84 -2.88
CA GLN A 82 14.80 -8.84 -3.00
C GLN A 82 14.64 -9.98 -1.99
N LYS A 83 14.36 -9.65 -0.72
CA LYS A 83 14.08 -10.65 0.34
C LYS A 83 12.86 -11.53 0.05
N ALA A 84 11.89 -11.02 -0.70
CA ALA A 84 10.71 -11.78 -1.12
C ALA A 84 10.95 -12.64 -2.38
N GLY A 85 12.13 -12.52 -3.00
CA GLY A 85 12.47 -13.16 -4.27
C GLY A 85 11.96 -12.39 -5.49
N ILE A 86 11.61 -11.12 -5.35
CA ILE A 86 11.15 -10.25 -6.43
C ILE A 86 12.32 -9.38 -6.90
N ARG A 87 12.60 -9.34 -8.21
CA ARG A 87 13.71 -8.56 -8.75
C ARG A 87 13.41 -7.06 -8.73
N SER A 88 14.37 -6.27 -8.26
CA SER A 88 14.42 -4.84 -8.58
C SER A 88 15.14 -4.68 -9.92
N LEU A 89 14.49 -4.04 -10.89
CA LEU A 89 15.03 -3.80 -12.22
C LEU A 89 15.78 -2.47 -12.26
N SER A 90 16.83 -2.40 -13.06
CA SER A 90 17.36 -1.12 -13.53
C SER A 90 16.40 -0.46 -14.53
N TRP A 91 16.63 0.83 -14.83
CA TRP A 91 15.85 1.54 -15.84
C TRP A 91 15.92 0.85 -17.21
N ASP A 92 17.11 0.45 -17.65
CA ASP A 92 17.33 -0.22 -18.94
C ASP A 92 16.71 -1.63 -18.99
N GLU A 93 16.73 -2.38 -17.89
CA GLU A 93 16.03 -3.67 -17.83
C GLU A 93 14.51 -3.50 -17.89
N MET A 94 13.96 -2.49 -17.19
CA MET A 94 12.52 -2.23 -17.17
C MET A 94 11.97 -1.84 -18.54
N THR A 95 12.67 -1.00 -19.30
CA THR A 95 12.22 -0.61 -20.66
C THR A 95 12.18 -1.78 -21.63
N LYS A 96 12.98 -2.82 -21.39
CA LYS A 96 13.03 -4.06 -22.17
C LYS A 96 12.09 -5.15 -21.64
N THR A 97 11.56 -4.98 -20.44
CA THR A 97 10.64 -5.94 -19.82
C THR A 97 9.23 -5.71 -20.37
N PRO A 98 8.51 -6.76 -20.83
CA PRO A 98 7.13 -6.62 -21.28
C PRO A 98 6.24 -5.92 -20.24
N GLY A 99 5.47 -4.94 -20.69
CA GLY A 99 4.62 -4.12 -19.81
C GLY A 99 5.37 -3.03 -19.05
N SER A 100 6.70 -2.91 -19.17
CA SER A 100 7.52 -1.87 -18.52
C SER A 100 7.13 -1.63 -17.05
N PRO A 101 7.17 -2.68 -16.20
CA PRO A 101 6.56 -2.66 -14.88
C PRO A 101 7.31 -1.74 -13.91
N VAL A 102 6.56 -0.83 -13.30
CA VAL A 102 7.05 0.10 -12.27
C VAL A 102 6.29 -0.14 -10.98
N LEU A 103 7.02 -0.32 -9.88
CA LEU A 103 6.44 -0.25 -8.54
C LEU A 103 6.62 1.19 -8.04
N TYR A 104 5.51 1.92 -8.02
CA TYR A 104 5.46 3.31 -7.59
C TYR A 104 5.00 3.40 -6.15
N VAL A 105 5.74 4.14 -5.33
CA VAL A 105 5.43 4.35 -3.91
C VAL A 105 5.31 5.84 -3.66
N CYS A 106 4.17 6.25 -3.10
CA CYS A 106 3.88 7.63 -2.77
C CYS A 106 3.53 7.75 -1.29
N VAL A 107 4.09 8.77 -0.64
CA VAL A 107 3.78 9.15 0.75
C VAL A 107 3.39 10.62 0.73
N ASN A 108 2.09 10.88 0.66
CA ASN A 108 1.55 12.23 0.64
C ASN A 108 1.14 12.66 2.05
N THR A 109 1.52 13.88 2.43
CA THR A 109 1.19 14.49 3.73
C THR A 109 0.68 15.91 3.56
N HIS A 110 -0.38 16.25 4.29
CA HIS A 110 -0.95 17.59 4.35
C HIS A 110 -1.13 18.01 5.81
N GLU A 111 -0.53 19.12 6.21
CA GLU A 111 -0.72 19.70 7.54
C GLU A 111 -2.09 20.39 7.57
N TYR A 112 -2.99 19.98 8.47
CA TYR A 112 -4.31 20.59 8.61
C TYR A 112 -4.49 21.33 9.95
N GLU A 113 -3.66 21.02 10.93
CA GLU A 113 -3.54 21.73 12.20
C GLU A 113 -2.07 21.69 12.62
N LYS A 114 -1.63 22.61 13.49
CA LYS A 114 -0.23 22.72 13.89
C LYS A 114 0.31 21.37 14.39
N PHE A 115 1.31 20.83 13.70
CA PHE A 115 1.93 19.53 13.97
C PHE A 115 1.04 18.30 13.72
N TRP A 116 -0.12 18.46 13.10
CA TRP A 116 -1.06 17.40 12.75
C TRP A 116 -1.20 17.29 11.24
N TYR A 117 -1.00 16.06 10.75
CA TYR A 117 -0.92 15.76 9.33
C TYR A 117 -1.95 14.71 8.97
N ALA A 118 -2.74 14.98 7.94
CA ALA A 118 -3.43 13.95 7.18
C ALA A 118 -2.43 13.34 6.18
N TYR A 119 -2.49 12.04 5.97
CA TYR A 119 -1.61 11.36 5.02
C TYR A 119 -2.36 10.33 4.17
N ASP A 120 -1.81 10.06 2.98
CA ASP A 120 -2.13 8.92 2.10
C ASP A 120 -0.81 8.27 1.70
N ILE A 121 -0.66 6.98 1.99
CA ILE A 121 0.46 6.19 1.49
C ILE A 121 -0.09 5.24 0.45
N ARG A 122 0.54 5.20 -0.71
CA ARG A 122 0.12 4.35 -1.83
C ARG A 122 1.28 3.53 -2.35
N VAL A 123 1.02 2.26 -2.61
CA VAL A 123 1.90 1.35 -3.35
C VAL A 123 1.11 0.85 -4.55
N GLU A 124 1.62 1.10 -5.74
CA GLU A 124 0.92 0.78 -6.98
C GLU A 124 1.86 0.22 -8.05
N VAL A 125 1.31 -0.64 -8.89
CA VAL A 125 1.99 -1.17 -10.07
C VAL A 125 1.47 -0.45 -11.30
N ARG A 126 2.39 0.22 -11.98
CA ARG A 126 2.13 0.86 -13.27
C ARG A 126 2.71 -0.01 -14.38
N GLN A 127 1.94 -0.18 -15.45
CA GLN A 127 2.34 -0.95 -16.62
C GLN A 127 1.95 -0.22 -17.89
N LEU A 128 2.64 -0.53 -18.98
CA LEU A 128 2.24 -0.15 -20.33
C LEU A 128 0.99 -0.94 -20.72
N VAL A 129 -0.10 -0.24 -21.01
CA VAL A 129 -1.40 -0.80 -21.37
C VAL A 129 -1.87 -0.22 -22.71
N THR A 130 -2.71 -0.99 -23.42
CA THR A 130 -3.33 -0.54 -24.68
C THR A 130 -4.79 -0.14 -24.45
N LEU A 131 -5.21 0.97 -25.04
CA LEU A 131 -6.59 1.43 -24.97
C LEU A 131 -7.46 0.74 -26.02
N VAL A 132 -8.55 0.09 -25.59
CA VAL A 132 -9.46 -0.64 -26.50
C VAL A 132 -10.10 0.28 -27.55
N ASN A 133 -10.42 1.53 -27.17
CA ASN A 133 -11.01 2.52 -28.07
C ASN A 133 -9.98 3.26 -28.95
N GLN A 134 -8.68 3.05 -28.74
CA GLN A 134 -7.58 3.63 -29.53
C GLN A 134 -6.51 2.57 -29.82
N PRO A 135 -6.81 1.58 -30.71
CA PRO A 135 -5.90 0.47 -30.99
C PRO A 135 -4.51 0.96 -31.40
N GLY A 136 -3.47 0.31 -30.87
CA GLY A 136 -2.07 0.67 -31.10
C GLY A 136 -1.54 1.81 -30.23
N LYS A 137 -2.39 2.56 -29.52
CA LYS A 137 -1.93 3.54 -28.54
C LYS A 137 -1.61 2.85 -27.21
N MET A 138 -0.37 3.03 -26.76
CA MET A 138 0.11 2.55 -25.47
C MET A 138 0.27 3.71 -24.50
N ILE A 139 -0.16 3.52 -23.25
CA ILE A 139 0.00 4.47 -22.15
C ILE A 139 0.47 3.73 -20.90
N THR A 140 1.13 4.43 -19.98
CA THR A 140 1.36 3.90 -18.64
C THR A 140 0.10 4.06 -17.81
N GLY A 141 -0.45 2.96 -17.30
CA GLY A 141 -1.64 2.93 -16.45
C GLY A 141 -1.38 2.22 -15.13
N GLU A 142 -2.10 2.63 -14.09
CA GLU A 142 -2.20 1.88 -12.85
C GLU A 142 -2.99 0.57 -13.11
N THR A 143 -2.42 -0.55 -12.69
CA THR A 143 -3.02 -1.89 -12.93
C THR A 143 -3.31 -2.64 -11.64
N TRP A 144 -2.66 -2.24 -10.55
CA TRP A 144 -2.87 -2.77 -9.20
C TRP A 144 -2.44 -1.69 -8.19
N SER A 145 -3.17 -1.54 -7.09
CA SER A 145 -2.73 -0.66 -6.00
C SER A 145 -3.33 -1.01 -4.65
N VAL A 146 -2.62 -0.59 -3.61
CA VAL A 146 -3.09 -0.54 -2.23
C VAL A 146 -2.71 0.79 -1.62
N ASN A 147 -3.60 1.34 -0.80
CA ASN A 147 -3.32 2.57 -0.09
C ASN A 147 -3.78 2.49 1.38
N MET A 148 -3.25 3.42 2.17
CA MET A 148 -3.65 3.63 3.55
C MET A 148 -3.64 5.12 3.85
N THR A 149 -4.80 5.63 4.22
CA THR A 149 -4.96 7.00 4.70
C THR A 149 -4.99 7.03 6.21
N GLY A 150 -4.65 8.19 6.77
CA GLY A 150 -4.77 8.40 8.20
C GLY A 150 -4.42 9.81 8.63
N ILE A 151 -4.39 9.98 9.94
CA ILE A 151 -4.03 11.22 10.61
C ILE A 151 -2.95 10.89 11.63
N MET A 152 -1.96 11.77 11.78
CA MET A 152 -0.92 11.63 12.77
C MET A 152 -0.47 12.97 13.33
N ASN A 153 -0.01 12.98 14.57
CA ASN A 153 0.83 14.05 15.07
C ASN A 153 2.29 13.85 14.60
N ILE A 154 3.07 14.92 14.48
CA ILE A 154 4.48 14.86 14.05
C ILE A 154 5.37 13.97 14.92
N GLY A 155 5.05 13.83 16.22
CA GLY A 155 5.75 12.91 17.12
C GLY A 155 5.51 11.43 16.79
N GLN A 156 4.58 11.14 15.87
CA GLN A 156 4.20 9.80 15.44
C GLN A 156 4.59 9.53 13.99
N ILE A 157 5.51 10.31 13.40
CA ILE A 157 5.91 10.20 11.98
C ILE A 157 6.41 8.79 11.58
N GLN A 158 6.92 8.01 12.54
CA GLN A 158 7.27 6.59 12.35
C GLN A 158 6.08 5.73 11.87
N THR A 159 4.85 6.18 12.13
CA THR A 159 3.61 5.56 11.62
C THR A 159 3.59 5.48 10.11
N LEU A 160 4.17 6.47 9.40
CA LEU A 160 4.25 6.42 7.94
C LEU A 160 5.04 5.21 7.44
N TYR A 161 6.20 4.98 8.06
CA TYR A 161 7.06 3.84 7.71
C TYR A 161 6.39 2.50 8.05
N ASN A 162 5.76 2.39 9.23
CA ASN A 162 5.07 1.18 9.64
C ASN A 162 3.91 0.85 8.70
N ASN A 163 3.17 1.86 8.25
CA ASN A 163 2.06 1.69 7.31
C ASN A 163 2.55 1.33 5.91
N LEU A 164 3.66 1.94 5.45
CA LEU A 164 4.31 1.52 4.20
C LEU A 164 4.74 0.05 4.27
N GLU A 165 5.30 -0.40 5.39
CA GLU A 165 5.68 -1.81 5.57
C GLU A 165 4.49 -2.77 5.43
N VAL A 166 3.33 -2.39 5.98
CA VAL A 166 2.09 -3.17 5.82
C VAL A 166 1.68 -3.22 4.35
N LEU A 167 1.71 -2.10 3.63
CA LEU A 167 1.34 -2.04 2.21
C LEU A 167 2.30 -2.83 1.32
N LEU A 168 3.61 -2.76 1.58
CA LEU A 168 4.61 -3.60 0.89
C LEU A 168 4.37 -5.09 1.15
N GLY A 169 3.99 -5.46 2.38
CA GLY A 169 3.59 -6.83 2.71
C GLY A 169 2.39 -7.30 1.88
N ARG A 170 1.36 -6.46 1.74
CA ARG A 170 0.19 -6.75 0.90
C ARG A 170 0.56 -6.90 -0.57
N PHE A 171 1.41 -6.01 -1.09
CA PHE A 171 1.92 -6.13 -2.46
C PHE A 171 2.66 -7.44 -2.70
N ILE A 172 3.60 -7.80 -1.81
CA ILE A 172 4.37 -9.04 -1.92
C ILE A 172 3.45 -10.26 -1.87
N GLN A 173 2.43 -10.24 -1.00
CA GLN A 173 1.43 -11.30 -0.92
C GLN A 173 0.63 -11.42 -2.23
N ALA A 174 0.13 -10.30 -2.75
CA ALA A 174 -0.62 -10.24 -4.00
C ALA A 174 0.20 -10.74 -5.19
N TYR A 175 1.46 -10.31 -5.31
CA TYR A 175 2.39 -10.77 -6.34
C TYR A 175 2.63 -12.28 -6.25
N ASN A 176 2.92 -12.79 -5.06
CA ASN A 176 3.20 -14.21 -4.86
C ASN A 176 1.99 -15.10 -5.15
N ALA A 177 0.78 -14.65 -4.82
CA ALA A 177 -0.45 -15.42 -5.03
C ALA A 177 -0.69 -15.79 -6.51
N VAL A 178 -0.16 -15.01 -7.46
CA VAL A 178 -0.34 -15.23 -8.90
C VAL A 178 0.95 -15.63 -9.65
N ASN A 179 2.11 -15.61 -8.97
CA ASN A 179 3.41 -15.91 -9.60
C ASN A 179 4.18 -17.07 -8.95
N LYS A 180 3.89 -17.45 -7.70
CA LYS A 180 4.51 -18.63 -7.07
C LYS A 180 3.62 -19.86 -7.28
N LYS A 181 4.26 -20.99 -7.61
CA LYS A 181 3.62 -22.32 -7.65
C LYS A 181 3.67 -22.97 -6.28
#